data_AF-A0A969IQS5-F1
#
_entry.id   AF-A0A969IQS5-F1
#
_cell.length_a   1.000
_cell.length_b   1.000
_cell.length_c   1.000
_cell.angle_alpha   90.00
_cell.angle_beta   90.00
_cell.angle_gamma   90.00
#
_symmetry.space_group_name_H-M   'P 1'
#
loop_
_entity.id
_entity.type
_entity.pdbx_description
1 polymer ?
#
loop_
_entity_poly.entity_id
_entity_poly.type
_entity_poly.pdbx_seq_one_letter_code
_entity_poly.pdbx_strand_id
1 'polypeptide(L)'
;MLSEQLRRFIQTNVRTIWALEVLLLLCRNQGRLWSPDELNRELRGSVGLVRDVLSGFQHAGLVKRDAEDRFQWAPSTAELRQLSQDLVSIYSTRPFSVIKAITEAQTERIQTLADAFKIKKD
;
A
#
# COMPACT_ATOMS: atom_id res chain seq x y z
N MET A 1 -13.06 -3.76 -14.49
CA MET A 1 -13.21 -3.97 -13.03
C MET A 1 -11.90 -4.49 -12.47
N LEU A 2 -11.61 -4.25 -11.19
CA LEU A 2 -10.44 -4.83 -10.52
C LEU A 2 -10.67 -6.34 -10.31
N SER A 3 -9.63 -7.17 -10.44
CA SER A 3 -9.72 -8.57 -10.05
C SER A 3 -9.92 -8.69 -8.53
N GLU A 4 -10.52 -9.77 -8.07
CA GLU A 4 -10.75 -10.00 -6.64
C GLU A 4 -9.43 -10.10 -5.87
N GLN A 5 -8.42 -10.74 -6.46
CA GLN A 5 -7.07 -10.83 -5.89
C GLN A 5 -6.42 -9.45 -5.74
N LEU A 6 -6.54 -8.58 -6.75
CA LEU A 6 -6.01 -7.22 -6.67
C LEU A 6 -6.78 -6.37 -5.65
N ARG A 7 -8.11 -6.52 -5.56
CA ARG A 7 -8.91 -5.85 -4.52
C ARG A 7 -8.45 -6.26 -3.12
N ARG A 8 -8.27 -7.57 -2.87
CA ARG A 8 -7.74 -8.10 -1.60
C ARG A 8 -6.33 -7.60 -1.31
N PHE A 9 -5.47 -7.52 -2.32
CA PHE A 9 -4.12 -6.97 -2.20
C PHE A 9 -4.14 -5.50 -1.77
N ILE A 10 -4.97 -4.67 -2.40
CA ILE A 10 -5.13 -3.25 -2.06
C ILE A 10 -5.66 -3.12 -0.62
N GLN A 11 -6.71 -3.85 -0.27
CA GLN A 11 -7.32 -3.82 1.07
C GLN A 11 -6.34 -4.26 2.17
N THR A 12 -5.46 -5.22 1.87
CA THR A 12 -4.52 -5.75 2.85
C THR A 12 -3.28 -4.88 3.00
N ASN A 13 -2.65 -4.50 1.88
CA ASN A 13 -1.32 -3.89 1.89
C ASN A 13 -1.35 -2.39 1.58
N VAL A 14 -2.28 -1.91 0.77
CA VAL A 14 -2.30 -0.53 0.23
C VAL A 14 -3.52 0.24 0.74
N ARG A 15 -3.60 0.39 2.07
CA ARG A 15 -4.81 0.86 2.77
C ARG A 15 -5.06 2.36 2.73
N THR A 16 -4.13 3.13 2.20
CA THR A 16 -4.20 4.59 2.12
C THR A 16 -3.65 5.05 0.79
N ILE A 17 -4.05 6.25 0.36
CA ILE A 17 -3.47 6.87 -0.84
C ILE A 17 -1.96 7.04 -0.70
N TRP A 18 -1.47 7.34 0.51
CA TRP A 18 -0.03 7.41 0.75
C TRP A 18 0.69 6.08 0.55
N ALA A 19 0.14 4.97 1.04
CA ALA A 19 0.70 3.65 0.79
C ALA A 19 0.76 3.35 -0.71
N LEU A 20 -0.29 3.74 -1.45
CA LEU A 20 -0.31 3.61 -2.91
C LEU A 20 0.83 4.39 -3.56
N GLU A 21 0.97 5.68 -3.26
CA GLU A 21 2.01 6.53 -3.86
C GLU A 21 3.43 6.02 -3.55
N VAL A 22 3.69 5.58 -2.31
CA VAL A 22 4.98 4.93 -1.96
C VAL A 22 5.22 3.68 -2.81
N LEU A 23 4.23 2.79 -2.92
CA LEU A 23 4.38 1.56 -3.69
C LEU A 23 4.61 1.85 -5.18
N LEU A 24 3.87 2.80 -5.75
CA LEU A 24 4.03 3.21 -7.15
C LEU A 24 5.41 3.78 -7.42
N LEU A 25 5.91 4.65 -6.53
CA LEU A 25 7.24 5.23 -6.65
C LEU A 25 8.33 4.15 -6.63
N LEU A 26 8.25 3.22 -5.68
CA LEU A 26 9.20 2.12 -5.55
C LEU A 26 9.14 1.16 -6.76
N CYS A 27 7.93 0.82 -7.25
CA CYS A 27 7.76 -0.06 -8.41
C CYS A 27 8.27 0.55 -9.72
N ARG A 28 8.19 1.88 -9.87
CA ARG A 28 8.72 2.61 -11.04
C ARG A 28 10.25 2.70 -11.03
N ASN A 29 10.87 2.62 -9.85
CA ASN A 29 12.32 2.74 -9.65
C ASN A 29 12.91 1.41 -9.16
N GLN A 30 12.71 0.34 -9.93
CA GLN A 30 13.15 -1.01 -9.54
C GLN A 30 14.67 -1.06 -9.36
N GLY A 31 15.11 -1.71 -8.27
CA GLY A 31 16.54 -1.84 -7.94
C GLY A 31 17.17 -0.59 -7.28
N ARG A 32 16.45 0.53 -7.19
CA ARG A 32 16.90 1.68 -6.41
C ARG A 32 16.59 1.48 -4.93
N LEU A 33 17.59 1.73 -4.09
CA LEU A 33 17.45 1.84 -2.64
C LEU A 33 17.06 3.27 -2.26
N TRP A 34 16.13 3.39 -1.32
CA TRP A 34 15.59 4.65 -0.84
C TRP A 34 15.66 4.71 0.69
N SER A 35 16.18 5.81 1.22
CA SER A 35 15.98 6.15 2.63
C SER A 35 14.57 6.73 2.86
N PRO A 36 14.02 6.62 4.09
CA PRO A 36 12.76 7.26 4.44
C PRO A 36 12.73 8.77 4.17
N ASP A 37 13.86 9.47 4.37
CA ASP A 37 14.00 10.90 4.11
C ASP A 37 13.93 11.23 2.62
N GLU A 38 14.52 10.41 1.75
CA GLU A 38 14.41 10.58 0.30
C GLU A 38 12.97 10.40 -0.18
N LEU A 39 12.28 9.36 0.30
CA LEU A 39 10.88 9.13 -0.03
C LEU A 39 9.99 10.28 0.47
N ASN A 40 10.27 10.80 1.67
CA ASN A 40 9.55 11.94 2.21
C ASN A 40 9.73 13.20 1.35
N ARG A 41 10.96 13.47 0.88
CA ARG A 41 11.24 14.61 -0.01
C ARG A 41 10.54 14.46 -1.36
N GLU A 42 10.57 13.27 -1.93
CA GLU A 42 9.97 12.99 -3.23
C GLU A 42 8.44 13.11 -3.20
N LEU A 43 7.81 12.49 -2.19
CA LEU A 43 6.36 12.45 -2.06
C LEU A 43 5.78 13.66 -1.33
N ARG A 44 6.63 14.53 -0.76
CA ARG A 44 6.27 15.72 0.05
C ARG A 44 5.32 15.39 1.21
N GLY A 45 5.66 14.36 1.96
CA GLY A 45 4.83 13.80 3.04
C GLY A 45 5.32 14.09 4.45
N SER A 46 5.03 13.12 5.33
CA SER A 46 5.62 13.03 6.67
C SER A 46 6.53 11.80 6.75
N VAL A 47 7.73 11.98 7.31
CA VAL A 47 8.71 10.89 7.51
C VAL A 47 8.13 9.77 8.38
N GLY A 48 7.36 10.11 9.42
CA GLY A 48 6.71 9.11 10.27
C GLY A 48 5.75 8.22 9.49
N LEU A 49 4.92 8.84 8.64
CA LEU A 49 3.99 8.12 7.78
C LEU A 49 4.72 7.22 6.77
N VAL A 50 5.81 7.72 6.17
CA VAL A 50 6.64 6.93 5.24
C VAL A 50 7.22 5.71 5.96
N ARG A 51 7.72 5.87 7.19
CA ARG A 51 8.26 4.76 7.99
C ARG A 51 7.19 3.72 8.31
N ASP A 52 5.98 4.14 8.69
CA ASP A 52 4.87 3.22 8.97
C ASP A 52 4.48 2.41 7.73
N VAL A 53 4.39 3.07 6.57
CA VAL A 53 4.11 2.41 5.29
C VAL A 53 5.21 1.40 4.94
N LEU A 54 6.48 1.80 5.02
CA LEU A 54 7.62 0.91 4.72
C LEU A 54 7.68 -0.29 5.66
N SER A 55 7.41 -0.07 6.95
CA SER A 55 7.28 -1.15 7.93
C SER A 55 6.18 -2.13 7.52
N GLY A 56 4.98 -1.64 7.20
CA GLY A 56 3.87 -2.47 6.72
C GLY A 56 4.24 -3.27 5.46
N PHE A 57 4.89 -2.62 4.49
CA PHE A 57 5.36 -3.28 3.27
C PHE A 57 6.45 -4.33 3.53
N GLN A 58 7.35 -4.08 4.49
CA GLN A 58 8.37 -5.05 4.85
C GLN A 58 7.73 -6.30 5.47
N HIS A 59 6.77 -6.13 6.38
CA HIS A 59 6.02 -7.23 6.97
C HIS A 59 5.20 -8.01 5.92
N ALA A 60 4.66 -7.31 4.92
CA ALA A 60 3.96 -7.92 3.80
C ALA A 60 4.89 -8.55 2.74
N GLY A 61 6.21 -8.42 2.88
CA GLY A 61 7.18 -8.94 1.92
C GLY A 61 7.23 -8.18 0.59
N LEU A 62 6.80 -6.93 0.54
CA LEU A 62 6.82 -6.08 -0.67
C LEU A 62 8.14 -5.33 -0.86
N VAL A 63 8.84 -5.04 0.24
CA VAL A 63 10.12 -4.34 0.24
C VAL A 63 11.15 -5.10 1.05
N LYS A 64 12.42 -4.89 0.72
CA LYS A 64 13.56 -5.34 1.52
C LYS A 64 14.28 -4.13 2.08
N ARG A 65 14.62 -4.21 3.37
CA ARG A 65 15.48 -3.25 4.08
C ARG A 65 16.92 -3.75 4.07
N ASP A 66 17.87 -2.85 3.81
CA ASP A 66 19.31 -3.11 3.91
C ASP A 66 19.87 -2.74 5.30
N ALA A 67 21.19 -2.88 5.48
CA ALA A 67 21.85 -2.57 6.74
C ALA A 67 21.87 -1.05 7.09
N GLU A 68 21.64 -0.19 6.10
CA GLU A 68 21.66 1.27 6.23
C GLU A 68 20.24 1.87 6.39
N ASP A 69 19.23 1.06 6.71
CA ASP A 69 17.82 1.48 6.78
C ASP A 69 17.28 2.04 5.44
N ARG A 70 17.81 1.54 4.32
CA ARG A 70 17.26 1.83 2.99
C ARG A 70 16.38 0.70 2.51
N PHE A 71 15.37 1.06 1.72
CA PHE A 71 14.33 0.18 1.26
C PHE A 71 14.32 0.13 -0.27
N GLN A 72 14.11 -1.05 -0.82
CA GLN A 72 13.85 -1.24 -2.23
C GLN A 72 12.62 -2.12 -2.43
N TRP A 73 11.91 -1.91 -3.53
CA TRP A 73 10.87 -2.84 -3.97
C TRP A 73 11.51 -4.19 -4.29
N ALA A 74 11.14 -5.20 -3.52
CA ALA A 74 11.65 -6.56 -3.65
C ALA A 74 10.59 -7.55 -3.16
N PRO A 75 9.51 -7.76 -3.94
CA PRO A 75 8.45 -8.70 -3.57
C PRO A 75 9.02 -10.09 -3.34
N SER A 76 8.66 -10.68 -2.20
CA SER A 76 9.13 -12.01 -1.78
C SER A 76 8.54 -13.14 -2.61
N THR A 77 7.40 -12.92 -3.29
CA THR A 77 6.73 -13.91 -4.14
C THR A 77 6.45 -13.37 -5.54
N ALA A 78 6.29 -14.28 -6.51
CA ALA A 78 5.88 -13.93 -7.86
C ALA A 78 4.47 -13.32 -7.91
N GLU A 79 3.57 -13.76 -7.03
CA GLU A 79 2.21 -13.21 -6.93
C GLU A 79 2.22 -11.76 -6.45
N LEU A 80 2.95 -11.43 -5.39
CA LEU A 80 3.08 -10.05 -4.91
C LEU A 80 3.70 -9.14 -5.97
N ARG A 81 4.67 -9.66 -6.74
CA ARG A 81 5.25 -8.97 -7.89
C ARG A 81 4.20 -8.66 -8.94
N GLN A 82 3.44 -9.66 -9.37
CA GLN A 82 2.40 -9.49 -10.40
C GLN A 82 1.33 -8.51 -9.93
N LEU A 83 0.82 -8.64 -8.71
CA LEU A 83 -0.22 -7.75 -8.17
C LEU A 83 0.26 -6.31 -8.04
N SER A 84 1.53 -6.09 -7.67
CA SER A 84 2.14 -4.74 -7.64
C SER A 84 2.23 -4.14 -9.05
N GLN A 85 2.61 -4.94 -10.05
CA GLN A 85 2.70 -4.50 -11.45
C GLN A 85 1.32 -4.21 -12.05
N ASP A 86 0.34 -5.07 -11.77
CA ASP A 86 -1.06 -4.87 -12.17
C ASP A 86 -1.61 -3.59 -11.55
N LEU A 87 -1.30 -3.32 -10.28
CA LEU A 87 -1.69 -2.09 -9.60
C LEU A 87 -1.12 -0.85 -10.30
N VAL A 88 0.17 -0.85 -10.66
CA VAL A 88 0.81 0.25 -11.40
C VAL A 88 0.15 0.47 -12.76
N SER A 89 -0.11 -0.62 -13.51
CA SER A 89 -0.74 -0.58 -14.82
C SER A 89 -2.17 -0.03 -14.75
N ILE A 90 -2.96 -0.53 -13.79
CA ILE A 90 -4.34 -0.11 -13.61
C ILE A 90 -4.42 1.31 -13.09
N TYR A 91 -3.55 1.73 -12.16
CA TYR A 91 -3.54 3.12 -11.70
C TYR A 91 -3.24 4.10 -12.84
N SER A 92 -2.35 3.73 -13.76
CA SER A 92 -1.99 4.57 -14.92
C SER A 92 -3.13 4.73 -15.92
N THR A 93 -4.04 3.76 -16.01
CA THR A 93 -5.16 3.77 -16.97
C THR A 93 -6.50 4.15 -16.34
N ARG A 94 -6.69 3.81 -15.06
CA ARG A 94 -7.98 3.88 -14.33
C ARG A 94 -7.74 4.24 -12.85
N PRO A 95 -7.13 5.40 -12.55
CA PRO A 95 -6.77 5.79 -11.18
C PRO A 95 -7.97 5.82 -10.23
N PHE A 96 -9.13 6.30 -10.72
CA PHE A 96 -10.36 6.35 -9.94
C PHE A 96 -10.80 4.98 -9.41
N SER A 97 -10.60 3.89 -10.16
CA SER A 97 -10.97 2.55 -9.71
C SER A 97 -10.14 2.08 -8.52
N VAL A 98 -8.85 2.42 -8.51
CA VAL A 98 -7.93 2.09 -7.41
C VAL A 98 -8.24 2.94 -6.19
N ILE A 99 -8.40 4.26 -6.36
CA ILE A 99 -8.74 5.19 -5.28
C ILE A 99 -10.05 4.76 -4.60
N LYS A 100 -11.07 4.43 -5.40
CA LYS A 100 -12.36 3.94 -4.89
C LYS A 100 -12.19 2.67 -4.05
N ALA A 101 -11.39 1.71 -4.50
CA ALA A 101 -11.13 0.48 -3.76
C ALA A 101 -10.42 0.72 -2.42
N ILE A 102 -9.51 1.70 -2.35
CA ILE A 102 -8.84 2.11 -1.11
C ILE A 102 -9.85 2.73 -0.15
N THR A 103 -10.70 3.64 -0.62
CA THR A 103 -11.67 4.34 0.23
C THR A 103 -12.79 3.43 0.73
N GLU A 104 -13.31 2.53 -0.11
CA GLU A 104 -14.35 1.57 0.30
C GLU A 104 -13.88 0.65 1.43
N ALA A 105 -12.62 0.20 1.36
CA ALA A 105 -11.99 -0.61 2.40
C ALA A 105 -11.89 0.09 3.78
N GLN A 106 -11.89 1.42 3.79
CA GLN A 106 -11.89 2.22 5.01
C GLN A 106 -13.30 2.31 5.58
N THR A 107 -14.30 2.57 4.73
CA THR A 107 -15.71 2.64 5.12
C THR A 107 -16.22 1.32 5.72
N GLU A 108 -15.89 0.17 5.10
CA GLU A 108 -16.29 -1.15 5.61
C GLU A 108 -15.77 -1.42 7.04
N ARG A 109 -14.55 -0.97 7.37
CA ARG A 109 -13.97 -1.11 8.72
C ARG A 109 -14.64 -0.20 9.76
N ILE A 110 -14.94 1.04 9.38
CA ILE A 110 -15.64 1.98 10.27
C ILE A 110 -17.04 1.44 10.59
N GLN A 111 -17.75 0.89 9.60
CA GLN A 111 -19.06 0.29 9.78
C GLN A 111 -19.01 -0.93 10.71
N THR A 112 -18.03 -1.82 10.52
CA THR A 112 -17.84 -3.00 11.38
C THR A 112 -17.60 -2.64 12.85
N LEU A 113 -16.80 -1.59 13.12
CA LEU A 113 -16.62 -1.09 14.48
C LEU A 113 -17.92 -0.50 15.05
N ALA A 114 -18.63 0.30 14.27
CA ALA A 114 -19.91 0.89 14.69
C ALA A 114 -20.96 -0.18 15.03
N ASP A 115 -21.01 -1.28 14.29
CA ASP A 115 -21.93 -2.39 14.55
C ASP A 115 -21.54 -3.21 15.79
N ALA A 116 -20.24 -3.35 16.10
CA ALA A 116 -19.78 -3.98 17.33
C ALA A 116 -20.24 -3.23 18.59
N PHE A 117 -20.44 -1.90 18.52
CA PHE A 117 -20.97 -1.10 19.62
C PHE A 117 -22.50 -1.15 19.76
N LYS A 118 -23.23 -1.68 18.77
CA LYS A 118 -24.70 -1.87 18.85
C LYS A 118 -25.10 -3.14 19.63
N ILE A 119 -24.13 -3.98 20.01
CA ILE A 119 -24.38 -5.17 20.83
C ILE A 119 -24.51 -4.76 22.29
N LYS A 120 -25.67 -4.21 22.66
CA LYS A 120 -26.27 -4.27 24.00
C LYS A 120 -27.77 -3.93 23.88
N LYS A 121 -28.57 -4.95 23.64
CA LYS A 121 -29.97 -5.07 24.06
C LYS A 121 -30.44 -6.50 23.84
N ASP A 122 -30.09 -7.34 24.81
CA ASP A 122 -31.05 -8.19 25.53
C ASP A 122 -30.43 -8.51 26.91
#